data_AF-A0A507SKM4-F1
#
_entry.id   AF-A0A507SKM4-F1
#
_cell.length_a   1.000
_cell.length_b   1.000
_cell.length_c   1.000
_cell.angle_alpha   90.00
_cell.angle_beta   90.00
_cell.angle_gamma   90.00
#
_symmetry.space_group_name_H-M   'P 1'
#
loop_
_entity.id
_entity.type
_entity.pdbx_description
1 polymer ?
#
loop_
_entity_poly.entity_id
_entity_poly.type
_entity_poly.pdbx_seq_one_letter_code
_entity_poly.pdbx_strand_id
1 'polypeptide(L)'
;MPVKKAKKEKSNQSTTTSKVKLNRFYLSEKYDNDRNISFNLKRANVSKLLTFKTFVEGVEEFNKIASTLEGNSRVWFHQKGAFRGSTTPEKTGTIIERVEEANVKDENAIEFINQEKLVDIAEPKTKKVEVEEVEEFVLDDTKEEEVQVAQENNEEIVEEVVEEVSKTDEMQESEHISEQNVEATVEHVVDDFERVAQDLIIYVTDANLKRPRETELSDIHGETEYEFIPTMVKWNENSVLVYYVIRDGERESKEYSKVVAGFKGEELKNREITKHYVDRSEWSTVAYWLIGTEIVLAVACLVLLALFLLGIFQIVI
;
A
#
# COMPACT_ATOMS: atom_id res chain seq x y z
N MET A 1 72.25 -14.21 25.31
CA MET A 1 71.19 -13.80 24.36
C MET A 1 69.89 -13.66 25.14
N PRO A 2 69.28 -12.46 25.25
CA PRO A 2 68.07 -12.27 26.03
C PRO A 2 66.82 -12.60 25.20
N VAL A 3 65.98 -13.49 25.73
CA VAL A 3 64.70 -13.93 25.15
C VAL A 3 63.66 -12.83 25.38
N LYS A 4 63.24 -12.15 24.30
CA LYS A 4 62.16 -11.15 24.33
C LYS A 4 60.81 -11.86 24.51
N LYS A 5 60.13 -11.61 25.62
CA LYS A 5 58.78 -12.11 25.90
C LYS A 5 57.75 -11.32 25.06
N ALA A 6 56.96 -12.04 24.26
CA ALA A 6 55.88 -11.48 23.45
C ALA A 6 54.72 -11.02 24.35
N LYS A 7 54.38 -9.73 24.24
CA LYS A 7 53.27 -9.07 24.94
C LYS A 7 51.98 -9.42 24.20
N LYS A 8 51.15 -10.27 24.81
CA LYS A 8 49.85 -10.70 24.29
C LYS A 8 48.87 -9.53 24.38
N GLU A 9 48.65 -8.82 23.28
CA GLU A 9 47.61 -7.80 23.15
C GLU A 9 46.24 -8.46 23.26
N LYS A 10 45.52 -8.13 24.34
CA LYS A 10 44.11 -8.48 24.49
C LYS A 10 43.31 -7.49 23.64
N SER A 11 42.88 -7.96 22.48
CA SER A 11 41.86 -7.31 21.65
C SER A 11 40.56 -7.19 22.44
N ASN A 12 40.30 -6.01 23.00
CA ASN A 12 39.00 -5.62 23.53
C ASN A 12 38.07 -5.30 22.35
N GLN A 13 37.44 -6.32 21.77
CA GLN A 13 36.26 -6.13 20.94
C GLN A 13 35.08 -5.79 21.86
N SER A 14 34.87 -4.49 22.06
CA SER A 14 33.61 -3.98 22.61
C SER A 14 32.54 -4.16 21.52
N THR A 15 31.77 -5.23 21.62
CA THR A 15 30.60 -5.48 20.78
C THR A 15 29.48 -4.55 21.22
N THR A 16 29.49 -3.32 20.70
CA THR A 16 28.33 -2.44 20.78
C THR A 16 27.23 -3.07 19.93
N THR A 17 26.26 -3.71 20.58
CA THR A 17 25.04 -4.25 19.96
C THR A 17 24.18 -3.10 19.46
N SER A 18 24.56 -2.53 18.31
CA SER A 18 23.74 -1.55 17.62
C SER A 18 22.41 -2.20 17.28
N LYS A 19 21.31 -1.57 17.70
CA LYS A 19 19.96 -2.08 17.48
C LYS A 19 19.74 -2.23 15.97
N VAL A 20 19.69 -3.48 15.49
CA VAL A 20 19.55 -3.79 14.05
C VAL A 20 18.32 -3.07 13.51
N LYS A 21 18.52 -2.23 12.51
CA LYS A 21 17.45 -1.47 11.86
C LYS A 21 16.56 -2.44 11.08
N LEU A 22 15.25 -2.35 11.31
CA LEU A 22 14.24 -3.13 10.60
C LEU A 22 13.61 -2.27 9.50
N ASN A 23 13.85 -2.61 8.24
CA ASN A 23 13.25 -2.01 7.07
C ASN A 23 11.85 -2.62 6.86
N ARG A 24 10.81 -1.80 7.03
CA ARG A 24 9.43 -2.26 6.93
C ARG A 24 8.82 -1.93 5.57
N PHE A 25 8.15 -2.90 4.97
CA PHE A 25 7.46 -2.77 3.69
C PHE A 25 6.00 -3.20 3.82
N TYR A 26 5.13 -2.59 3.03
CA TYR A 26 3.71 -2.89 2.99
C TYR A 26 3.35 -3.24 1.56
N LEU A 27 2.81 -4.43 1.34
CA LEU A 27 2.25 -4.84 0.06
C LEU A 27 0.74 -4.95 0.24
N SER A 28 -0.02 -4.06 -0.40
CA SER A 28 -1.47 -3.97 -0.23
C SER A 28 -2.20 -4.14 -1.55
N GLU A 29 -3.24 -4.96 -1.59
CA GLU A 29 -4.15 -5.00 -2.74
C GLU A 29 -4.94 -3.69 -2.86
N LYS A 30 -5.27 -3.32 -4.09
CA LYS A 30 -6.17 -2.22 -4.42
C LYS A 30 -6.96 -2.57 -5.67
N TYR A 31 -8.27 -2.37 -5.61
CA TYR A 31 -9.16 -2.48 -6.77
C TYR A 31 -9.38 -1.10 -7.37
N ASP A 32 -9.39 -1.02 -8.70
CA ASP A 32 -9.89 0.13 -9.43
C ASP A 32 -11.42 0.08 -9.57
N ASN A 33 -11.99 1.04 -10.32
CA ASN A 33 -13.43 1.11 -10.55
C ASN A 33 -13.97 -0.07 -11.36
N ASP A 34 -13.11 -0.69 -12.19
CA ASP A 34 -13.44 -1.79 -13.08
C ASP A 34 -13.19 -3.17 -12.42
N ARG A 35 -12.85 -3.16 -11.13
CA ARG A 35 -12.46 -4.33 -10.32
C ARG A 35 -11.19 -5.03 -10.80
N ASN A 36 -10.32 -4.37 -11.54
CA ASN A 36 -8.97 -4.87 -11.76
C ASN A 36 -8.18 -4.74 -10.46
N ILE A 37 -7.51 -5.83 -10.08
CA ILE A 37 -6.63 -5.84 -8.93
C ILE A 37 -5.26 -5.27 -9.30
N SER A 38 -4.69 -4.51 -8.37
CA SER A 38 -3.31 -4.04 -8.42
C SER A 38 -2.68 -4.16 -7.03
N PHE A 39 -1.36 -4.29 -6.97
CA PHE A 39 -0.61 -4.42 -5.73
C PHE A 39 0.28 -3.21 -5.53
N ASN A 40 0.12 -2.54 -4.40
CA ASN A 40 0.91 -1.38 -4.05
C ASN A 40 1.98 -1.75 -3.02
N LEU A 41 3.25 -1.58 -3.37
CA LEU A 41 4.39 -1.73 -2.47
C LEU A 41 4.82 -0.36 -1.93
N LYS A 42 4.85 -0.23 -0.61
CA LYS A 42 5.29 0.98 0.10
C LYS A 42 6.35 0.66 1.15
N ARG A 43 7.45 1.40 1.17
CA ARG A 43 8.42 1.34 2.28
C ARG A 43 8.01 2.29 3.41
N ALA A 44 8.14 1.85 4.66
CA ALA A 44 7.92 2.70 5.81
C ALA A 44 8.84 3.93 5.77
N ASN A 45 8.30 5.09 6.17
CA ASN A 45 8.98 6.39 6.14
C ASN A 45 9.43 6.84 4.73
N VAL A 46 8.88 6.24 3.67
CA VAL A 46 9.07 6.69 2.29
C VAL A 46 7.68 6.91 1.68
N SER A 47 7.49 8.09 1.08
CA SER A 47 6.22 8.45 0.44
C SER A 47 6.03 7.76 -0.92
N LYS A 48 7.13 7.33 -1.57
CA LYS A 48 7.10 6.61 -2.84
C LYS A 48 6.30 5.31 -2.72
N LEU A 49 5.33 5.17 -3.61
CA LEU A 49 4.49 4.00 -3.79
C LEU A 49 4.82 3.40 -5.16
N LEU A 50 5.02 2.09 -5.23
CA LEU A 50 5.16 1.35 -6.48
C LEU A 50 3.90 0.51 -6.68
N THR A 51 3.40 0.42 -7.91
CA THR A 51 2.17 -0.31 -8.25
C THR A 51 2.49 -1.39 -9.27
N PHE A 52 2.01 -2.61 -9.02
CA PHE A 52 2.22 -3.81 -9.83
C PHE A 52 0.89 -4.40 -10.25
N LYS A 53 0.88 -5.13 -11.36
CA LYS A 53 -0.34 -5.78 -11.87
C LYS A 53 -0.58 -7.10 -11.15
N THR A 54 0.48 -7.85 -10.88
CA THR A 54 0.40 -9.17 -10.24
C THR A 54 0.99 -9.16 -8.84
N PHE A 55 0.59 -10.14 -8.03
CA PHE A 55 1.12 -10.34 -6.69
C PHE A 55 2.62 -10.69 -6.74
N VAL A 56 3.00 -11.58 -7.66
CA VAL A 56 4.38 -12.06 -7.83
C VAL A 56 5.33 -10.91 -8.13
N GLU A 57 4.99 -10.04 -9.09
CA GLU A 57 5.78 -8.84 -9.42
C GLU A 57 6.05 -7.97 -8.17
N GLY A 58 5.03 -7.76 -7.34
CA GLY A 58 5.15 -6.96 -6.13
C GLY A 58 6.07 -7.58 -5.06
N VAL A 59 6.10 -8.92 -4.98
CA VAL A 59 6.98 -9.66 -4.06
C VAL A 59 8.41 -9.70 -4.57
N GLU A 60 8.62 -9.88 -5.87
CA GLU A 60 9.94 -9.84 -6.51
C GLU A 60 10.61 -8.47 -6.36
N GLU A 61 9.87 -7.38 -6.62
CA GLU A 61 10.42 -6.03 -6.46
C GLU A 61 10.71 -5.72 -4.97
N PHE A 62 9.92 -6.26 -4.04
CA PHE A 62 10.28 -6.23 -2.61
C PHE A 62 11.62 -6.90 -2.34
N ASN A 63 11.87 -8.10 -2.87
CA ASN A 63 13.14 -8.82 -2.68
C ASN A 63 14.33 -8.06 -3.26
N LYS A 64 14.16 -7.53 -4.46
CA LYS A 64 15.16 -6.71 -5.13
C LYS A 64 15.51 -5.49 -4.27
N ILE A 65 14.53 -4.72 -3.79
CA ILE A 65 14.80 -3.57 -2.92
C ILE A 65 15.41 -4.03 -1.59
N ALA A 66 14.87 -5.07 -0.97
CA ALA A 66 15.35 -5.58 0.31
C ALA A 66 16.83 -6.02 0.26
N SER A 67 17.28 -6.62 -0.85
CA SER A 67 18.66 -7.04 -1.06
C SER A 67 19.68 -5.89 -1.09
N THR A 68 19.23 -4.68 -1.45
CA THR A 68 20.08 -3.49 -1.53
C THR A 68 20.20 -2.73 -0.21
N LEU A 69 19.36 -3.04 0.78
CA LEU A 69 19.29 -2.31 2.04
C LEU A 69 20.06 -3.04 3.13
N GLU A 70 20.78 -2.27 3.94
CA GLU A 70 21.40 -2.79 5.16
C GLU A 70 20.35 -3.03 6.25
N GLY A 71 20.48 -4.17 6.95
CA GLY A 71 19.64 -4.57 8.07
C GLY A 71 18.55 -5.57 7.68
N ASN A 72 17.69 -5.90 8.65
CA ASN A 72 16.62 -6.86 8.44
C ASN A 72 15.49 -6.19 7.65
N SER A 73 14.98 -6.86 6.63
CA SER A 73 13.82 -6.40 5.86
C SER A 73 12.63 -7.31 6.13
N ARG A 74 11.42 -6.76 6.06
CA ARG A 74 10.18 -7.54 6.23
C ARG A 74 9.04 -6.87 5.47
N VAL A 75 8.16 -7.69 4.88
CA VAL A 75 6.96 -7.22 4.16
C VAL A 75 5.71 -7.61 4.94
N TRP A 76 4.76 -6.68 5.03
CA TRP A 76 3.45 -6.84 5.65
C TRP A 76 2.38 -6.85 4.55
N PHE A 77 1.70 -7.98 4.40
CA PHE A 77 0.64 -8.17 3.42
C PHE A 77 -0.69 -7.64 3.94
N HIS A 78 -1.35 -6.83 3.13
CA HIS A 78 -2.67 -6.27 3.41
C HIS A 78 -3.65 -6.64 2.31
N GLN A 79 -4.81 -7.15 2.72
CA GLN A 79 -5.93 -7.50 1.84
C GLN A 79 -7.16 -6.75 2.33
N LYS A 80 -7.87 -6.04 1.44
CA LYS A 80 -9.01 -5.17 1.78
C LYS A 80 -8.68 -4.16 2.90
N GLY A 81 -7.44 -3.66 2.91
CA GLY A 81 -6.93 -2.76 3.95
C GLY A 81 -6.64 -3.42 5.32
N ALA A 82 -6.94 -4.71 5.51
CA ALA A 82 -6.66 -5.45 6.74
C ALA A 82 -5.30 -6.17 6.65
N PHE A 83 -4.54 -6.16 7.74
CA PHE A 83 -3.30 -6.92 7.86
C PHE A 83 -3.60 -8.43 7.85
N ARG A 84 -2.89 -9.18 6.99
CA ARG A 84 -3.04 -10.65 6.87
C ARG A 84 -1.85 -11.42 7.40
N GLY A 85 -0.64 -10.90 7.25
CA GLY A 85 0.57 -11.56 7.72
C GLY A 85 1.83 -10.84 7.29
N SER A 86 2.98 -11.27 7.80
CA SER A 86 4.27 -10.68 7.44
C SER A 86 5.34 -11.73 7.23
N THR A 87 6.30 -11.47 6.35
CA THR A 87 7.37 -12.43 6.06
C THR A 87 8.68 -11.74 5.74
N THR A 88 9.78 -12.48 5.83
CA THR A 88 11.14 -12.00 5.52
C THR A 88 11.51 -12.32 4.06
N PRO A 89 12.49 -11.62 3.45
CA PRO A 89 12.90 -11.85 2.07
C PRO A 89 13.22 -13.31 1.76
N GLU A 90 13.83 -14.04 2.70
CA GLU A 90 14.21 -15.44 2.49
C GLU A 90 13.00 -16.36 2.29
N LYS A 91 11.89 -16.09 3.00
CA LYS A 91 10.65 -16.88 2.90
C LYS A 91 9.82 -16.52 1.67
N THR A 92 10.04 -15.37 1.06
CA THR A 92 9.23 -14.93 -0.10
C THR A 92 9.48 -15.76 -1.35
N GLY A 93 10.67 -16.35 -1.53
CA GLY A 93 10.94 -17.25 -2.65
C GLY A 93 10.00 -18.46 -2.64
N THR A 94 9.84 -19.09 -1.48
CA THR A 94 8.86 -20.19 -1.29
C THR A 94 7.42 -19.73 -1.51
N ILE A 95 7.09 -18.48 -1.15
CA ILE A 95 5.75 -17.93 -1.43
C ILE A 95 5.49 -17.84 -2.93
N ILE A 96 6.43 -17.30 -3.70
CA ILE A 96 6.30 -17.16 -5.16
C ILE A 96 6.14 -18.56 -5.77
N GLU A 97 7.04 -19.49 -5.44
CA GLU A 97 7.01 -20.87 -5.93
C GLU A 97 5.66 -21.55 -5.65
N ARG A 98 5.15 -21.44 -4.42
CA ARG A 98 3.86 -22.06 -4.05
C ARG A 98 2.65 -21.41 -4.73
N VAL A 99 2.67 -20.09 -4.92
CA VAL A 99 1.58 -19.37 -5.61
C VAL A 99 1.54 -19.75 -7.09
N GLU A 100 2.71 -19.86 -7.73
CA GLU A 100 2.84 -20.27 -9.13
C GLU A 100 2.48 -21.75 -9.33
N GLU A 101 3.00 -22.65 -8.47
CA GLU A 101 2.71 -24.08 -8.51
C GLU A 101 1.21 -24.38 -8.36
N ALA A 102 0.53 -23.67 -7.45
CA ALA A 102 -0.91 -23.81 -7.26
C ALA A 102 -1.76 -23.00 -8.26
N ASN A 103 -1.13 -22.26 -9.19
CA ASN A 103 -1.77 -21.42 -10.20
C ASN A 103 -2.87 -20.50 -9.60
N VAL A 104 -2.53 -19.87 -8.47
CA VAL A 104 -3.49 -19.07 -7.69
C VAL A 104 -3.70 -17.73 -8.39
N LYS A 105 -4.97 -17.36 -8.60
CA LYS A 105 -5.33 -16.04 -9.12
C LYS A 105 -4.85 -14.94 -8.17
N ASP A 106 -4.39 -13.83 -8.72
CA ASP A 106 -3.88 -12.67 -7.96
C ASP A 106 -4.84 -12.20 -6.84
N GLU A 107 -6.15 -12.17 -7.12
CA GLU A 107 -7.20 -11.79 -6.15
C GLU A 107 -7.20 -12.63 -4.86
N ASN A 108 -6.73 -13.88 -4.95
CA ASN A 108 -6.73 -14.83 -3.84
C ASN A 108 -5.32 -15.08 -3.28
N ALA A 109 -4.27 -14.49 -3.87
CA ALA A 109 -2.89 -14.80 -3.52
C ALA A 109 -2.57 -14.53 -2.03
N ILE A 110 -3.00 -13.37 -1.50
CA ILE A 110 -2.75 -13.02 -0.08
C ILE A 110 -3.55 -13.93 0.88
N GLU A 111 -4.74 -14.36 0.46
CA GLU A 111 -5.55 -15.28 1.26
C GLU A 111 -4.93 -16.69 1.27
N PHE A 112 -4.49 -17.16 0.11
CA PHE A 112 -3.81 -18.44 -0.06
C PHE A 112 -2.55 -18.56 0.82
N ILE A 113 -1.64 -17.58 0.77
CA ILE A 113 -0.41 -17.61 1.58
C ILE A 113 -0.67 -17.58 3.08
N ASN A 114 -1.82 -17.04 3.49
CA ASN A 114 -2.26 -17.01 4.88
C ASN A 114 -2.82 -18.38 5.32
N GLN A 115 -3.63 -19.01 4.45
CA GLN A 115 -4.16 -20.36 4.67
C GLN A 115 -3.04 -21.41 4.76
N GLU A 116 -2.05 -21.31 3.88
CA GLU A 116 -0.85 -22.17 3.85
C GLU A 116 0.17 -21.84 4.97
N LYS A 117 -0.11 -20.85 5.83
CA LYS A 117 0.78 -20.40 6.93
C LYS A 117 2.20 -20.05 6.45
N LEU A 118 2.32 -19.52 5.23
CA LEU A 118 3.59 -19.06 4.66
C LEU A 118 4.00 -17.69 5.20
N VAL A 119 3.10 -17.04 5.95
CA VAL A 119 3.30 -15.74 6.58
C VAL A 119 3.17 -15.85 8.09
N ASP A 120 3.97 -15.05 8.79
CA ASP A 120 3.90 -14.97 10.24
C ASP A 120 2.76 -14.01 10.62
N ILE A 121 1.72 -14.56 11.25
CA ILE A 121 0.58 -13.82 11.81
C ILE A 121 0.90 -13.51 13.26
N ALA A 122 0.68 -12.27 13.69
CA ALA A 122 0.72 -11.97 15.12
C ALA A 122 -0.40 -12.74 15.80
N GLU A 123 -0.08 -13.54 16.81
CA GLU A 123 -1.09 -14.24 17.61
C GLU A 123 -2.18 -13.23 18.02
N PRO A 124 -3.47 -13.57 17.83
CA PRO A 124 -4.54 -12.67 18.19
C PRO A 124 -4.34 -12.32 19.65
N LYS A 125 -4.10 -11.04 19.95
CA LYS A 125 -3.93 -10.58 21.33
C LYS A 125 -5.19 -10.98 22.06
N THR A 126 -5.13 -12.06 22.83
CA THR A 126 -6.23 -12.54 23.65
C THR A 126 -6.63 -11.33 24.47
N LYS A 127 -7.79 -10.74 24.16
CA LYS A 127 -8.35 -9.70 25.03
C LYS A 127 -8.37 -10.34 26.39
N LYS A 128 -7.66 -9.75 27.35
CA LYS A 128 -7.71 -10.14 28.74
C LYS A 128 -9.17 -10.01 29.13
N VAL A 129 -9.90 -11.11 29.08
CA VAL A 129 -11.26 -11.20 29.60
C VAL A 129 -11.08 -10.90 31.07
N GLU A 130 -11.57 -9.75 31.48
CA GLU A 130 -11.78 -9.45 32.88
C GLU A 130 -12.77 -10.51 33.36
N VAL A 131 -12.24 -11.52 34.05
CA VAL A 131 -13.04 -12.60 34.62
C VAL A 131 -13.90 -11.94 35.68
N GLU A 132 -15.17 -11.67 35.35
CA GLU A 132 -16.21 -11.59 36.35
C GLU A 132 -16.27 -12.98 36.99
N GLU A 133 -15.99 -13.00 38.29
CA GLU A 133 -16.03 -14.15 39.17
C GLU A 133 -17.46 -14.71 39.17
N VAL A 134 -17.72 -15.69 38.29
CA VAL A 134 -18.94 -16.48 38.33
C VAL A 134 -18.71 -17.62 39.31
N GLU A 135 -19.51 -17.61 40.38
CA GLU A 135 -19.58 -18.64 41.39
C GLU A 135 -19.68 -20.04 40.78
N GLU A 136 -18.81 -20.90 41.31
CA GLU A 136 -18.66 -22.31 41.07
C GLU A 136 -19.97 -23.06 41.39
N PHE A 137 -20.68 -23.51 40.35
CA PHE A 137 -21.71 -24.54 40.50
C PHE A 137 -21.14 -25.88 40.04
N VAL A 138 -20.72 -26.67 41.03
CA VAL A 138 -20.31 -28.07 40.89
C VAL A 138 -21.53 -28.90 40.52
N LEU A 139 -21.48 -29.63 39.41
CA LEU A 139 -22.18 -30.90 39.29
C LEU A 139 -21.36 -31.90 38.47
N ASP A 140 -21.37 -33.10 39.03
CA ASP A 140 -20.48 -34.23 38.88
C ASP A 140 -20.95 -35.20 37.79
N ASP A 141 -20.01 -36.06 37.37
CA ASP A 141 -20.17 -37.34 36.68
C ASP A 141 -20.74 -37.36 35.24
N THR A 142 -19.99 -37.93 34.30
CA THR A 142 -20.13 -39.37 33.92
C THR A 142 -19.51 -39.67 32.53
N LYS A 143 -18.60 -40.67 32.55
CA LYS A 143 -18.22 -41.66 31.52
C LYS A 143 -17.36 -41.29 30.30
N GLU A 144 -16.18 -41.92 30.37
CA GLU A 144 -15.40 -42.50 29.28
C GLU A 144 -16.24 -43.35 28.31
N GLU A 145 -15.99 -43.19 27.02
CA GLU A 145 -16.11 -44.28 26.05
C GLU A 145 -15.09 -44.07 24.92
N GLU A 146 -14.16 -45.03 24.80
CA GLU A 146 -13.27 -45.19 23.66
C GLU A 146 -14.08 -45.54 22.40
N VAL A 147 -13.76 -44.93 21.26
CA VAL A 147 -14.04 -45.53 19.95
C VAL A 147 -12.81 -45.40 19.06
N GLN A 148 -12.32 -46.56 18.64
CA GLN A 148 -11.26 -46.75 17.66
C GLN A 148 -11.83 -46.79 16.23
N VAL A 149 -10.92 -46.60 15.25
CA VAL A 149 -10.94 -47.10 13.87
C VAL A 149 -11.81 -46.35 12.84
N ALA A 150 -11.16 -45.74 11.85
CA ALA A 150 -11.12 -46.26 10.48
C ALA A 150 -10.21 -45.37 9.59
N GLN A 151 -9.08 -45.95 9.18
CA GLN A 151 -8.43 -45.59 7.93
C GLN A 151 -9.32 -46.11 6.80
N GLU A 152 -9.60 -45.29 5.80
CA GLU A 152 -10.06 -45.79 4.51
C GLU A 152 -9.39 -45.02 3.37
N ASN A 153 -8.95 -45.83 2.43
CA ASN A 153 -8.16 -45.51 1.27
C ASN A 153 -9.00 -44.74 0.25
N ASN A 154 -8.36 -43.89 -0.57
CA ASN A 154 -8.83 -43.76 -1.94
C ASN A 154 -7.66 -43.50 -2.88
N GLU A 155 -7.29 -44.58 -3.55
CA GLU A 155 -6.45 -44.63 -4.74
C GLU A 155 -7.25 -44.15 -5.96
N GLU A 156 -6.50 -43.69 -6.97
CA GLU A 156 -6.77 -43.94 -8.39
C GLU A 156 -7.96 -43.23 -9.05
N ILE A 157 -7.66 -42.16 -9.79
CA ILE A 157 -8.20 -42.01 -11.16
C ILE A 157 -7.07 -41.58 -12.09
N VAL A 158 -6.78 -42.47 -13.03
CA VAL A 158 -6.00 -42.30 -14.25
C VAL A 158 -6.98 -41.96 -15.38
N GLU A 159 -6.69 -40.93 -16.16
CA GLU A 159 -7.12 -40.73 -17.56
C GLU A 159 -6.09 -39.73 -18.13
N GLU A 160 -5.07 -40.11 -18.89
CA GLU A 160 -5.08 -40.71 -20.24
C GLU A 160 -6.01 -39.97 -21.21
N VAL A 161 -5.50 -38.89 -21.80
CA VAL A 161 -5.83 -38.53 -23.19
C VAL A 161 -4.54 -38.15 -23.91
N VAL A 162 -4.18 -39.02 -24.85
CA VAL A 162 -3.14 -38.93 -25.87
C VAL A 162 -3.76 -38.30 -27.14
N GLU A 163 -2.89 -37.86 -28.06
CA GLU A 163 -3.15 -37.62 -29.51
C GLU A 163 -3.77 -36.25 -29.89
N GLU A 164 -3.38 -35.50 -30.93
CA GLU A 164 -2.53 -35.64 -32.13
C GLU A 164 -2.00 -34.23 -32.49
N VAL A 165 -0.71 -34.03 -32.80
CA VAL A 165 -0.14 -33.94 -34.17
C VAL A 165 -1.05 -33.29 -35.24
N SER A 166 -0.70 -32.09 -35.69
CA SER A 166 -0.65 -31.81 -37.14
C SER A 166 0.26 -30.64 -37.46
N LYS A 167 1.36 -30.96 -38.15
CA LYS A 167 2.08 -30.06 -39.06
C LYS A 167 1.34 -30.06 -40.40
N THR A 168 1.19 -28.88 -40.98
CA THR A 168 1.02 -28.58 -42.42
C THR A 168 1.03 -27.07 -42.54
N ASP A 169 1.40 -26.42 -43.62
CA ASP A 169 2.39 -26.67 -44.66
C ASP A 169 2.61 -25.29 -45.31
N GLU A 170 3.57 -25.20 -46.21
CA GLU A 170 4.01 -23.99 -46.89
C GLU A 170 2.97 -23.32 -47.84
N MET A 171 3.33 -22.09 -48.22
CA MET A 171 2.98 -21.36 -49.46
C MET A 171 1.56 -20.77 -49.59
N GLN A 172 1.47 -19.44 -49.70
CA GLN A 172 1.36 -18.81 -51.02
C GLN A 172 1.47 -17.28 -50.96
N GLU A 173 2.46 -16.80 -51.69
CA GLU A 173 2.59 -15.49 -52.30
C GLU A 173 1.33 -15.13 -53.10
N SER A 174 0.71 -14.00 -52.80
CA SER A 174 -0.09 -13.28 -53.79
C SER A 174 -0.10 -11.78 -53.48
N GLU A 175 0.54 -11.06 -54.39
CA GLU A 175 0.39 -9.62 -54.57
C GLU A 175 -1.07 -9.31 -54.89
N HIS A 176 -1.71 -8.46 -54.09
CA HIS A 176 -2.79 -7.63 -54.63
C HIS A 176 -2.80 -6.26 -54.00
N ILE A 177 -2.31 -5.31 -54.80
CA ILE A 177 -2.47 -3.88 -54.65
C ILE A 177 -3.96 -3.58 -54.74
N SER A 178 -4.52 -3.02 -53.67
CA SER A 178 -5.72 -2.19 -53.80
C SER A 178 -5.51 -0.91 -52.99
N GLU A 179 -5.33 0.17 -53.75
CA GLU A 179 -5.36 1.55 -53.31
C GLU A 179 -6.78 1.84 -52.78
N GLN A 180 -6.94 2.01 -51.47
CA GLN A 180 -8.14 2.65 -50.93
C GLN A 180 -7.87 3.23 -49.53
N ASN A 181 -8.04 4.55 -49.44
CA ASN A 181 -8.19 5.38 -48.23
C ASN A 181 -7.02 5.45 -47.25
N VAL A 182 -6.01 6.27 -47.60
CA VAL A 182 -5.16 6.96 -46.63
C VAL A 182 -5.97 8.13 -46.04
N GLU A 183 -6.88 7.82 -45.12
CA GLU A 183 -7.54 8.80 -44.28
C GLU A 183 -6.84 8.81 -42.92
N ALA A 184 -5.91 9.76 -42.80
CA ALA A 184 -5.42 10.37 -41.56
C ALA A 184 -4.99 9.42 -40.42
N THR A 185 -3.82 8.80 -40.60
CA THR A 185 -2.93 8.40 -39.50
C THR A 185 -2.37 9.67 -38.81
N VAL A 186 -3.17 10.34 -37.98
CA VAL A 186 -2.75 11.54 -37.22
C VAL A 186 -2.82 11.32 -35.70
N GLU A 187 -3.33 10.19 -35.21
CA GLU A 187 -3.50 9.99 -33.76
C GLU A 187 -2.24 9.54 -33.01
N HIS A 188 -1.13 9.20 -33.67
CA HIS A 188 0.01 8.56 -32.98
C HIS A 188 1.18 9.49 -32.59
N VAL A 189 1.03 10.81 -32.72
CA VAL A 189 2.07 11.80 -32.33
C VAL A 189 1.69 12.59 -31.07
N VAL A 190 0.50 12.35 -30.49
CA VAL A 190 0.00 13.10 -29.33
C VAL A 190 0.54 12.55 -27.99
N ASP A 191 0.97 11.28 -27.93
CA ASP A 191 1.34 10.63 -26.66
C ASP A 191 2.77 10.92 -26.16
N ASP A 192 3.68 11.38 -27.02
CA ASP A 192 5.05 11.63 -26.59
C ASP A 192 5.15 12.84 -25.64
N PHE A 193 4.27 13.82 -25.80
CA PHE A 193 4.33 15.07 -25.05
C PHE A 193 3.97 14.89 -23.56
N GLU A 194 2.90 14.14 -23.28
CA GLU A 194 2.48 13.83 -21.91
C GLU A 194 3.47 12.90 -21.20
N ARG A 195 4.07 11.96 -21.95
CA ARG A 195 5.10 11.06 -21.43
C ARG A 195 6.36 11.83 -21.01
N VAL A 196 6.82 12.77 -21.84
CA VAL A 196 7.97 13.63 -21.50
C VAL A 196 7.67 14.50 -20.29
N ALA A 197 6.47 15.08 -20.21
CA ALA A 197 6.06 15.85 -19.05
C ALA A 197 6.10 15.01 -17.76
N GLN A 198 5.60 13.77 -17.78
CA GLN A 198 5.57 12.90 -16.62
C GLN A 198 6.96 12.49 -16.11
N ASP A 199 7.90 12.22 -17.02
CA ASP A 199 9.25 11.75 -16.69
C ASP A 199 10.25 12.89 -16.43
N LEU A 200 9.86 14.14 -16.67
CA LEU A 200 10.71 15.34 -16.60
C LEU A 200 11.52 15.46 -15.30
N ILE A 201 12.84 15.62 -15.39
CA ILE A 201 13.70 15.87 -14.24
C ILE A 201 13.60 17.36 -13.87
N ILE A 202 13.21 17.65 -12.63
CA ILE A 202 13.07 19.01 -12.10
C ILE A 202 14.06 19.19 -10.95
N TYR A 203 14.76 20.32 -10.96
CA TYR A 203 15.70 20.70 -9.94
C TYR A 203 15.50 22.16 -9.51
N VAL A 204 16.08 22.51 -8.36
CA VAL A 204 16.05 23.86 -7.82
C VAL A 204 17.48 24.38 -7.71
N THR A 205 17.73 25.57 -8.25
CA THR A 205 19.05 26.21 -8.22
C THR A 205 19.48 26.46 -6.77
N ASP A 206 20.71 26.03 -6.44
CA ASP A 206 21.30 26.15 -5.11
C ASP A 206 20.44 25.53 -3.98
N ALA A 207 19.70 24.44 -4.27
CA ALA A 207 18.85 23.78 -3.29
C ALA A 207 19.60 23.47 -1.98
N ASN A 208 20.85 23.04 -2.06
CA ASN A 208 21.71 22.74 -0.91
C ASN A 208 22.10 23.96 -0.05
N LEU A 209 21.90 25.18 -0.55
CA LEU A 209 22.20 26.43 0.16
C LEU A 209 20.94 27.11 0.70
N LYS A 210 19.77 26.84 0.11
CA LYS A 210 18.49 27.45 0.46
C LYS A 210 17.59 26.54 1.29
N ARG A 211 16.64 27.14 2.02
CA ARG A 211 15.54 26.42 2.66
C ARG A 211 14.41 26.18 1.66
N PRO A 212 13.55 25.16 1.86
CA PRO A 212 12.37 24.98 1.01
C PRO A 212 11.55 26.27 0.89
N ARG A 213 11.28 26.96 2.00
CA ARG A 213 10.49 28.20 2.06
C ARG A 213 11.10 29.41 1.33
N GLU A 214 12.39 29.36 1.03
CA GLU A 214 13.11 30.41 0.29
C GLU A 214 13.11 30.13 -1.22
N THR A 215 12.50 29.03 -1.66
CA THR A 215 12.42 28.67 -3.08
C THR A 215 11.32 29.48 -3.76
N GLU A 216 11.71 30.28 -4.75
CA GLU A 216 10.81 31.01 -5.63
C GLU A 216 10.57 30.24 -6.94
N LEU A 217 9.55 30.61 -7.71
CA LEU A 217 9.25 29.96 -9.00
C LEU A 217 10.41 30.11 -10.01
N SER A 218 11.16 31.21 -9.95
CA SER A 218 12.31 31.48 -10.81
C SER A 218 13.53 30.59 -10.53
N ASP A 219 13.59 29.94 -9.36
CA ASP A 219 14.67 29.04 -8.99
C ASP A 219 14.47 27.62 -9.54
N ILE A 220 13.29 27.34 -10.11
CA ILE A 220 12.87 26.00 -10.53
C ILE A 220 13.14 25.82 -12.02
N HIS A 221 13.84 24.76 -12.37
CA HIS A 221 14.16 24.43 -13.75
C HIS A 221 13.87 22.95 -14.05
N GLY A 222 13.57 22.65 -15.31
CA GLY A 222 13.39 21.29 -15.82
C GLY A 222 14.37 20.97 -16.94
N GLU A 223 14.92 19.76 -16.96
CA GLU A 223 15.76 19.28 -18.06
C GLU A 223 14.88 18.74 -19.21
N THR A 224 14.59 19.60 -20.19
CA THR A 224 13.76 19.25 -21.35
C THR A 224 14.13 20.08 -22.57
N GLU A 225 13.81 19.56 -23.75
CA GLU A 225 13.90 20.27 -25.03
C GLU A 225 12.72 21.24 -25.24
N TYR A 226 11.67 21.12 -24.44
CA TYR A 226 10.46 21.95 -24.47
C TYR A 226 10.55 23.14 -23.51
N GLU A 227 9.67 24.13 -23.68
CA GLU A 227 9.59 25.26 -22.75
C GLU A 227 8.97 24.80 -21.42
N PHE A 228 9.75 24.79 -20.35
CA PHE A 228 9.30 24.44 -18.99
C PHE A 228 8.72 25.66 -18.27
N ILE A 229 7.47 25.56 -17.81
CA ILE A 229 6.77 26.66 -17.12
C ILE A 229 6.29 26.18 -15.74
N PRO A 230 6.93 26.62 -14.64
CA PRO A 230 6.45 26.33 -13.29
C PRO A 230 5.22 27.20 -12.97
N THR A 231 4.10 26.56 -12.60
CA THR A 231 2.82 27.23 -12.35
C THR A 231 2.60 27.55 -10.88
N MET A 232 3.00 26.64 -9.97
CA MET A 232 2.79 26.79 -8.53
C MET A 232 3.85 26.03 -7.73
N VAL A 233 4.19 26.57 -6.55
CA VAL A 233 5.12 25.95 -5.61
C VAL A 233 4.44 25.79 -4.23
N LYS A 234 4.54 24.60 -3.63
CA LYS A 234 4.08 24.33 -2.26
C LYS A 234 5.23 23.79 -1.42
N TRP A 235 5.37 24.32 -0.21
CA TRP A 235 6.48 23.96 0.67
C TRP A 235 6.09 22.91 1.70
N ASN A 236 6.99 21.97 1.94
CA ASN A 236 6.95 21.04 3.07
C ASN A 236 8.21 21.24 3.93
N GLU A 237 8.35 20.49 5.03
CA GLU A 237 9.46 20.66 5.98
C GLU A 237 10.84 20.56 5.32
N ASN A 238 11.05 19.57 4.44
CA ASN A 238 12.34 19.29 3.80
C ASN A 238 12.26 19.14 2.26
N SER A 239 11.14 19.52 1.66
CA SER A 239 10.92 19.36 0.23
C SER A 239 9.97 20.41 -0.32
N VAL A 240 9.99 20.54 -1.64
CA VAL A 240 9.12 21.45 -2.39
C VAL A 240 8.33 20.63 -3.39
N LEU A 241 7.00 20.82 -3.41
CA LEU A 241 6.11 20.26 -4.42
C LEU A 241 5.89 21.32 -5.51
N VAL A 242 6.40 21.04 -6.70
CA VAL A 242 6.34 21.92 -7.87
C VAL A 242 5.22 21.46 -8.79
N TYR A 243 4.40 22.39 -9.26
CA TYR A 243 3.42 22.19 -10.32
C TYR A 243 3.94 22.88 -11.58
N TYR A 244 3.76 22.25 -12.73
CA TYR A 244 4.34 22.71 -13.99
C TYR A 244 3.59 22.20 -15.20
N VAL A 245 3.80 22.89 -16.31
CA VAL A 245 3.43 22.47 -17.66
C VAL A 245 4.66 22.59 -18.55
N ILE A 246 4.69 21.81 -19.63
CA ILE A 246 5.66 22.01 -20.72
C ILE A 246 4.92 22.51 -21.98
N ARG A 247 5.58 23.38 -22.75
CA ARG A 247 5.05 23.96 -23.99
C ARG A 247 5.95 23.70 -25.18
N ASP A 248 5.31 23.49 -26.32
CA ASP A 248 5.94 23.39 -27.63
C ASP A 248 5.11 24.19 -28.65
N GLY A 249 5.46 25.47 -28.81
CA GLY A 249 4.68 26.43 -29.61
C GLY A 249 3.30 26.68 -28.99
N GLU A 250 2.24 26.31 -29.71
CA GLU A 250 0.84 26.46 -29.25
C GLU A 250 0.32 25.27 -28.42
N ARG A 251 1.13 24.20 -28.31
CA ARG A 251 0.76 22.99 -27.55
C ARG A 251 1.22 23.12 -26.11
N GLU A 252 0.35 22.72 -25.16
CA GLU A 252 0.61 22.71 -23.72
C GLU A 252 0.21 21.35 -23.14
N SER A 253 1.03 20.82 -22.22
CA SER A 253 0.76 19.55 -21.57
C SER A 253 -0.32 19.71 -20.51
N LYS A 254 -0.83 18.60 -19.97
CA LYS A 254 -1.53 18.67 -18.69
C LYS A 254 -0.62 19.23 -17.60
N GLU A 255 -1.22 19.75 -16.53
CA GLU A 255 -0.47 20.16 -15.34
C GLU A 255 -0.01 18.93 -14.56
N TYR A 256 1.30 18.83 -14.36
CA TYR A 256 1.94 17.79 -13.57
C TYR A 256 2.49 18.35 -12.26
N SER A 257 2.79 17.46 -11.32
CA SER A 257 3.48 17.85 -10.09
C SER A 257 4.61 16.90 -9.73
N LYS A 258 5.70 17.45 -9.17
CA LYS A 258 6.88 16.68 -8.76
C LYS A 258 7.45 17.20 -7.44
N VAL A 259 7.93 16.28 -6.61
CA VAL A 259 8.56 16.61 -5.33
C VAL A 259 10.06 16.74 -5.53
N VAL A 260 10.61 17.91 -5.26
CA VAL A 260 12.05 18.18 -5.24
C VAL A 260 12.54 18.17 -3.80
N ALA A 261 13.64 17.45 -3.54
CA ALA A 261 14.29 17.33 -2.24
C ALA A 261 15.77 17.75 -2.35
N GLY A 262 16.53 17.63 -1.26
CA GLY A 262 17.96 18.01 -1.25
C GLY A 262 18.23 19.43 -0.77
N PHE A 263 17.24 20.05 -0.11
CA PHE A 263 17.41 21.35 0.52
C PHE A 263 18.37 21.30 1.70
N LYS A 264 18.95 22.45 2.06
CA LYS A 264 19.74 22.59 3.28
C LYS A 264 18.88 22.16 4.47
N GLY A 265 19.17 20.98 5.01
CA GLY A 265 18.50 20.48 6.21
C GLY A 265 18.72 21.48 7.34
N GLU A 266 17.65 22.05 7.88
CA GLU A 266 17.76 22.61 9.21
C GLU A 266 18.05 21.43 10.14
N GLU A 267 19.12 21.53 10.94
CA GLU A 267 19.10 20.87 12.24
C GLU A 267 17.84 21.40 12.92
N LEU A 268 16.77 20.60 12.88
CA LEU A 268 15.52 20.94 13.52
C LEU A 268 15.89 21.16 14.99
N LYS A 269 15.97 22.44 15.41
CA LYS A 269 15.99 22.77 16.84
C LYS A 269 14.83 21.99 17.41
N ASN A 270 15.16 21.02 18.26
CA ASN A 270 14.25 20.04 18.81
C ASN A 270 12.98 20.80 19.21
N ARG A 271 11.96 20.76 18.34
CA ARG A 271 10.73 21.49 18.59
C ARG A 271 10.19 20.77 19.79
N GLU A 272 10.21 21.42 20.95
CA GLU A 272 9.38 20.97 22.06
C GLU A 272 7.98 20.87 21.46
N ILE A 273 7.54 19.64 21.26
CA ILE A 273 6.18 19.35 20.85
C ILE A 273 5.36 19.77 22.06
N THR A 274 5.05 21.06 22.15
CA THR A 274 3.91 21.50 22.92
C THR A 274 2.73 20.85 22.21
N LYS A 275 2.35 19.68 22.71
CA LYS A 275 1.06 19.09 22.38
C LYS A 275 0.06 20.16 22.77
N HIS A 276 -0.38 20.96 21.81
CA HIS A 276 -1.59 21.74 21.96
C HIS A 276 -2.69 20.70 22.05
N TYR A 277 -2.96 20.29 23.29
CA TYR A 277 -4.17 19.61 23.66
C TYR A 277 -5.27 20.62 23.38
N VAL A 278 -5.80 20.58 22.15
CA VAL A 278 -7.06 21.26 21.87
C VAL A 278 -8.07 20.46 22.67
N ASP A 279 -8.46 21.00 23.83
CA ASP A 279 -9.52 20.43 24.64
C ASP A 279 -10.75 20.29 23.74
N ARG A 280 -11.03 19.07 23.29
CA ARG A 280 -12.22 18.75 22.48
C ARG A 280 -13.49 18.73 23.34
N SER A 281 -13.46 19.33 24.53
CA SER A 281 -14.54 19.24 25.50
C SER A 281 -15.75 20.10 25.10
N GLU A 282 -15.57 21.27 24.49
CA GLU A 282 -16.68 22.21 24.31
C GLU A 282 -17.57 21.95 23.09
N TRP A 283 -17.04 21.38 22.00
CA TRP A 283 -17.87 21.03 20.83
C TRP A 283 -18.80 19.84 21.12
N SER A 284 -18.43 18.99 22.07
CA SER A 284 -19.23 17.82 22.42
C SER A 284 -20.58 18.21 23.04
N THR A 285 -20.59 19.21 23.92
CA THR A 285 -21.80 19.61 24.66
C THR A 285 -22.86 20.21 23.73
N VAL A 286 -22.46 21.07 22.80
CA VAL A 286 -23.39 21.66 21.81
C VAL A 286 -23.94 20.58 20.87
N ALA A 287 -23.09 19.65 20.42
CA ALA A 287 -23.53 18.54 19.58
C ALA A 287 -24.54 17.63 20.32
N TYR A 288 -24.33 17.31 21.59
CA TYR A 288 -25.28 16.52 22.38
C TYR A 288 -26.61 17.23 22.59
N TRP A 289 -26.61 18.56 22.79
CA TRP A 289 -27.85 19.34 22.88
C TRP A 289 -28.64 19.34 21.57
N LEU A 290 -27.98 19.53 20.43
CA LEU A 290 -28.63 19.50 19.13
C LEU A 290 -29.27 18.14 18.85
N ILE A 291 -28.52 17.05 19.05
CA ILE A 291 -29.02 15.68 18.88
C ILE A 291 -30.20 15.42 19.84
N GLY A 292 -30.09 15.88 21.10
CA GLY A 292 -31.17 15.75 22.08
C GLY A 292 -32.46 16.47 21.67
N THR A 293 -32.35 17.70 21.16
CA THR A 293 -33.52 18.47 20.71
C THR A 293 -34.22 17.84 19.52
N GLU A 294 -33.46 17.25 18.58
CA GLU A 294 -34.01 16.58 17.40
C GLU A 294 -34.80 15.32 17.78
N ILE A 295 -34.29 14.54 18.74
CA ILE A 295 -34.98 13.34 19.26
C ILE A 295 -36.30 13.73 19.95
N VAL A 296 -36.32 14.76 20.79
CA VAL A 296 -37.54 15.20 21.48
C VAL A 296 -38.59 15.68 20.49
N LEU A 297 -38.19 16.44 19.46
CA LEU A 297 -39.08 16.89 18.40
C LEU A 297 -39.70 15.71 17.64
N ALA A 298 -38.88 14.70 17.29
CA ALA A 298 -39.36 13.50 16.59
C ALA A 298 -40.40 12.73 17.42
N VAL A 299 -40.18 12.57 18.72
CA VAL A 299 -41.14 11.91 19.63
C VAL A 299 -42.43 12.72 19.74
N ALA A 300 -42.35 14.05 19.86
CA ALA A 300 -43.53 14.91 19.89
C ALA A 300 -44.36 14.80 18.60
N CYS A 301 -43.72 14.77 17.43
CA CYS A 301 -44.39 14.55 16.15
C CYS A 301 -45.09 13.18 16.09
N LEU A 302 -44.46 12.11 16.59
CA LEU A 302 -45.07 10.77 16.64
C LEU A 302 -46.30 10.73 17.55
N VAL A 303 -46.24 11.40 18.71
CA VAL A 303 -47.39 11.49 19.63
C VAL A 303 -48.54 12.28 19.00
N LEU A 304 -48.25 13.42 18.37
CA LEU A 304 -49.27 14.22 17.68
C LEU A 304 -49.93 13.44 16.53
N LEU A 305 -49.14 12.67 15.77
CA LEU A 305 -49.64 11.80 14.71
C LEU A 305 -50.54 10.69 15.28
N ALA A 306 -50.17 10.09 16.40
CA ALA A 306 -51.00 9.09 17.07
C ALA A 306 -52.33 9.68 17.58
N LEU A 307 -52.30 10.87 18.19
CA LEU A 307 -53.51 11.57 18.66
C LEU A 307 -54.44 11.97 17.51
N PHE A 308 -53.87 12.36 16.37
CA PHE A 308 -54.62 12.63 15.14
C PHE A 308 -55.30 11.37 14.60
N LEU A 309 -54.58 10.24 14.54
CA LEU A 309 -55.15 8.96 14.10
C LEU A 309 -56.28 8.44 15.02
N LEU A 310 -56.21 8.74 16.32
CA LEU A 310 -57.26 8.40 17.29
C LEU A 310 -58.48 9.32 17.21
N GLY A 311 -58.48 10.34 16.36
CA GLY A 311 -59.59 11.29 16.21
C GLY A 311 -59.78 12.21 17.42
N ILE A 312 -58.79 12.28 18.32
CA ILE A 312 -58.83 13.13 19.52
C ILE A 312 -58.59 14.60 19.13
N PHE A 313 -57.93 14.84 18.00
CA PHE A 313 -57.61 16.18 17.50
C PHE A 313 -58.04 16.31 16.03
N GLN A 314 -58.90 17.29 15.72
CA GLN A 314 -59.16 17.69 14.34
C GLN A 314 -58.38 18.96 14.03
N ILE A 315 -57.48 18.88 13.05
CA ILE A 315 -56.82 20.07 12.52
C ILE A 315 -57.86 20.81 11.68
N VAL A 316 -58.41 21.89 12.24
CA VAL A 316 -59.21 22.85 11.49
C VAL A 316 -58.22 23.68 10.68
N ILE A 317 -58.04 23.31 9.41
CA ILE A 317 -57.30 24.10 8.42
C ILE A 317 -58.17 25.24 7.94
#